data_AF-A0A167RDL6-F1
#
_entry.id   AF-A0A167RDL6-F1
#
_cell.length_a   1.000
_cell.length_b   1.000
_cell.length_c   1.000
_cell.angle_alpha   90.00
_cell.angle_beta   90.00
_cell.angle_gamma   90.00
#
_symmetry.space_group_name_H-M   'P 1'
#
loop_
_entity.id
_entity.type
_entity.pdbx_description
1 polymer ?
#
loop_
_entity_poly.entity_id
_entity_poly.type
_entity_poly.pdbx_seq_one_letter_code
_entity_poly.pdbx_strand_id
1 'polypeptide(L)'
;MSTSFGLSDLPRPGADRIPKELTRDPLVVNIITKALLNIEDRYLPESTDWPNGTHSDVVLVPKSTDSSLAPIIIEFQQVVDKKFMKRAVGYCLQAYKRFEIEPILLVICIKSLSITTRNGLEICDNLPCYAASCDYWADRFYIIDKSSIKQHISSKSGLGSNLNPFTAYCLFLTAQSTSIELSSRKENTTMEMLYRLSQDAYARIIDKDTVELDELRNLNDIYCKQYKKVLAMLQDDSLPRSAIKDYASKSLYSIQKKRKFDQLATDPLPEDQNMEKDVELEEALDEQMDFVKNFKKARAEKGIKMDWRLCLKEGKKRFGWKYRSGESLRVHIFKNKDRPSPLS
;
A
#
# COMPACT_ATOMS: atom_id res chain seq x y z
N MET A 1 -13.40 -35.31 31.60
CA MET A 1 -13.17 -33.95 32.10
C MET A 1 -13.03 -33.04 30.89
N SER A 2 -14.11 -32.34 30.56
CA SER A 2 -14.19 -31.40 29.44
C SER A 2 -13.41 -30.14 29.80
N THR A 3 -12.33 -29.86 29.09
CA THR A 3 -11.70 -28.55 29.10
C THR A 3 -12.51 -27.63 28.19
N SER A 4 -13.41 -26.85 28.78
CA SER A 4 -14.00 -25.69 28.14
C SER A 4 -12.91 -24.65 27.92
N PHE A 5 -12.31 -24.63 26.73
CA PHE A 5 -11.47 -23.52 26.29
C PHE A 5 -12.41 -22.36 25.92
N GLY A 6 -12.41 -21.30 26.74
CA GLY A 6 -13.16 -20.08 26.47
C GLY A 6 -12.65 -19.42 25.18
N LEU A 7 -13.41 -19.54 24.11
CA LEU A 7 -13.25 -18.78 22.86
C LEU A 7 -13.93 -17.41 23.01
N SER A 8 -13.23 -16.46 23.62
CA SER A 8 -13.59 -15.04 23.70
C SER A 8 -12.27 -14.25 23.77
N ASP A 9 -11.78 -13.52 22.78
CA ASP A 9 -12.42 -12.79 21.70
C ASP A 9 -11.46 -12.77 20.50
N LEU A 10 -11.81 -13.41 19.38
CA LEU A 10 -11.14 -13.04 18.13
C LEU A 10 -11.56 -11.60 17.78
N PRO A 11 -10.64 -10.76 17.26
CA PRO A 11 -11.06 -9.54 16.61
C PRO A 11 -12.06 -9.92 15.53
N ARG A 12 -13.05 -9.05 15.31
CA ARG A 12 -14.11 -9.30 14.34
C ARG A 12 -13.47 -9.67 13.00
N PRO A 13 -13.84 -10.81 12.38
CA PRO A 13 -13.26 -11.25 11.11
C PRO A 13 -13.26 -10.22 9.98
N GLY A 14 -14.20 -9.28 10.00
CA GLY A 14 -14.25 -8.14 9.08
C GLY A 14 -13.60 -6.85 9.63
N ALA A 15 -12.68 -6.93 10.59
CA ALA A 15 -11.89 -5.81 11.08
C ALA A 15 -10.55 -5.77 10.34
N ASP A 16 -10.27 -4.62 9.72
CA ASP A 16 -9.23 -4.34 8.72
C ASP A 16 -8.03 -5.31 8.64
N ARG A 17 -7.29 -5.57 9.73
CA ARG A 17 -6.05 -6.37 9.69
C ARG A 17 -6.29 -7.87 9.49
N ILE A 18 -7.33 -8.46 10.09
CA ILE A 18 -7.57 -9.91 10.06
C ILE A 18 -7.90 -10.44 8.66
N PRO A 19 -8.83 -9.85 7.89
CA PRO A 19 -9.10 -10.28 6.52
C PRO A 19 -7.84 -10.25 5.65
N LYS A 20 -7.01 -9.21 5.80
CA LYS A 20 -5.79 -9.03 5.00
C LYS A 20 -4.79 -10.15 5.28
N GLU A 21 -4.49 -10.43 6.55
CA GLU A 21 -3.58 -11.51 6.93
C GLU A 21 -4.13 -12.90 6.59
N LEU A 22 -5.44 -13.11 6.80
CA LEU A 22 -6.09 -14.38 6.46
C LEU A 22 -6.04 -14.65 4.96
N THR A 23 -6.23 -13.62 4.13
CA THR A 23 -6.29 -13.75 2.66
C THR A 23 -4.91 -13.98 2.02
N ARG A 24 -3.83 -13.81 2.80
CA ARG A 24 -2.48 -14.21 2.40
C ARG A 24 -2.22 -15.70 2.59
N ASP A 25 -3.07 -16.41 3.31
CA ASP A 25 -2.94 -17.86 3.51
C ASP A 25 -3.19 -18.62 2.19
N PRO A 26 -2.34 -19.59 1.80
CA PRO A 26 -2.51 -20.34 0.55
C PRO A 26 -3.87 -21.03 0.40
N LEU A 27 -4.47 -21.51 1.49
CA LEU A 27 -5.79 -22.16 1.44
C LEU A 27 -6.87 -21.14 1.07
N VAL A 28 -6.76 -19.92 1.58
CA VAL A 28 -7.71 -18.84 1.28
C VAL A 28 -7.49 -18.29 -0.12
N VAL A 29 -6.23 -18.15 -0.56
CA VAL A 29 -5.90 -17.81 -1.95
C VAL A 29 -6.56 -18.81 -2.90
N ASN A 30 -6.42 -20.10 -2.64
CA ASN A 30 -7.03 -21.15 -3.46
C ASN A 30 -8.55 -21.08 -3.47
N ILE A 31 -9.20 -20.80 -2.34
CA ILE A 31 -10.66 -20.60 -2.29
C ILE A 31 -11.08 -19.47 -3.25
N ILE A 32 -10.34 -18.37 -3.27
CA ILE A 32 -10.66 -17.20 -4.09
C ILE A 32 -10.37 -17.48 -5.57
N THR A 33 -9.18 -17.98 -5.92
CA THR A 33 -8.81 -18.25 -7.31
C THR A 33 -9.64 -19.37 -7.92
N LYS A 34 -10.04 -20.38 -7.13
CA LYS A 34 -10.94 -21.43 -7.59
C LYS A 34 -12.31 -20.86 -7.94
N ALA A 35 -12.82 -19.93 -7.15
CA ALA A 35 -14.11 -19.29 -7.41
C ALA A 35 -14.09 -18.36 -8.62
N LEU A 36 -13.07 -17.49 -8.73
CA LEU A 36 -13.02 -16.46 -9.78
C LEU A 36 -12.50 -16.98 -11.13
N LEU A 37 -11.61 -17.97 -11.10
CA LEU A 37 -10.82 -18.41 -12.25
C LEU A 37 -10.83 -19.92 -12.48
N ASN A 38 -11.44 -20.71 -11.59
CA ASN A 38 -11.41 -22.17 -11.61
C ASN A 38 -9.99 -22.78 -11.57
N ILE A 39 -9.05 -22.12 -10.88
CA ILE A 39 -7.66 -22.56 -10.74
C ILE A 39 -7.20 -22.54 -9.28
N GLU A 40 -6.23 -23.38 -8.94
CA GLU A 40 -5.65 -23.54 -7.61
C GLU A 40 -4.12 -23.55 -7.70
N ASP A 41 -3.43 -23.15 -6.63
CA ASP A 41 -1.98 -23.16 -6.47
C ASP A 41 -1.18 -22.37 -7.50
N ARG A 42 -1.83 -21.46 -8.25
CA ARG A 42 -1.20 -20.64 -9.30
C ARG A 42 -0.94 -19.19 -8.91
N TYR A 43 -1.41 -18.74 -7.75
CA TYR A 43 -1.23 -17.36 -7.28
C TYR A 43 -0.44 -17.31 -5.98
N LEU A 44 0.18 -16.16 -5.74
CA LEU A 44 0.81 -15.81 -4.47
C LEU A 44 0.49 -14.34 -4.10
N PRO A 45 0.51 -13.98 -2.81
CA PRO A 45 0.41 -12.59 -2.39
C PRO A 45 1.66 -11.79 -2.80
N GLU A 46 1.47 -10.55 -3.23
CA GLU A 46 2.52 -9.62 -3.65
C GLU A 46 2.42 -8.30 -2.86
N SER A 47 3.44 -7.45 -2.99
CA SER A 47 3.44 -6.07 -2.51
C SER A 47 2.17 -5.33 -2.93
N THR A 48 1.54 -4.70 -1.94
CA THR A 48 0.32 -3.91 -2.09
C THR A 48 0.60 -2.44 -2.35
N ASP A 49 1.87 -2.03 -2.33
CA ASP A 49 2.29 -0.65 -2.51
C ASP A 49 2.34 -0.30 -4.00
N TRP A 50 1.69 0.81 -4.34
CA TRP A 50 1.66 1.34 -5.68
C TRP A 50 2.66 2.49 -5.85
N PRO A 51 3.21 2.72 -7.05
CA PRO A 51 4.18 3.79 -7.29
C PRO A 51 3.68 5.20 -6.95
N ASN A 52 2.36 5.41 -6.93
CA ASN A 52 1.75 6.67 -6.55
C ASN A 52 1.59 6.84 -5.01
N GLY A 53 2.29 6.05 -4.20
CA GLY A 53 2.23 6.09 -2.74
C GLY A 53 0.91 5.57 -2.13
N THR A 54 -0.03 5.12 -2.96
CA THR A 54 -1.25 4.47 -2.47
C THR A 54 -1.01 2.98 -2.27
N HIS A 55 -1.89 2.33 -1.51
CA HIS A 55 -1.80 0.89 -1.27
C HIS A 55 -3.18 0.25 -1.37
N SER A 56 -3.19 -0.97 -1.90
CA SER A 56 -4.34 -1.88 -1.82
C SER A 56 -4.29 -2.71 -0.55
N ASP A 57 -5.38 -3.42 -0.23
CA ASP A 57 -5.40 -4.29 0.94
C ASP A 57 -4.64 -5.61 0.71
N VAL A 58 -4.93 -6.28 -0.41
CA VAL A 58 -4.23 -7.49 -0.85
C VAL A 58 -4.12 -7.50 -2.38
N VAL A 59 -2.95 -7.89 -2.90
CA VAL A 59 -2.71 -8.13 -4.32
C VAL A 59 -2.23 -9.57 -4.48
N LEU A 60 -2.90 -10.34 -5.33
CA LEU A 60 -2.49 -11.69 -5.71
C LEU A 60 -1.99 -11.66 -7.15
N VAL A 61 -0.81 -12.23 -7.39
CA VAL A 61 -0.23 -12.32 -8.73
C VAL A 61 0.02 -13.78 -9.11
N PRO A 62 0.00 -14.12 -10.40
CA PRO A 62 0.37 -15.46 -10.84
C PRO A 62 1.81 -15.78 -10.47
N LYS A 63 2.07 -17.03 -10.06
CA LYS A 63 3.43 -17.53 -9.72
C LYS A 63 4.37 -17.56 -10.92
N SER A 64 3.82 -17.68 -12.12
CA SER A 64 4.57 -17.77 -13.37
C SER A 64 4.48 -16.44 -14.10
N THR A 65 5.65 -15.88 -14.40
CA THR A 65 5.81 -14.62 -15.15
C THR A 65 5.29 -14.70 -16.59
N ASP A 66 5.19 -15.91 -17.14
CA ASP A 66 4.74 -16.14 -18.53
C ASP A 66 3.25 -16.46 -18.64
N SER A 67 2.50 -16.32 -17.53
CA SER A 67 1.07 -16.61 -17.56
C SER A 67 0.28 -15.39 -18.02
N SER A 68 -0.66 -15.59 -18.94
CA SER A 68 -1.66 -14.58 -19.35
C SER A 68 -2.75 -14.38 -18.28
N LEU A 69 -2.45 -14.71 -17.02
CA LEU A 69 -3.41 -14.67 -15.92
C LEU A 69 -3.40 -13.27 -15.30
N ALA A 70 -4.60 -12.69 -15.13
CA ALA A 70 -4.74 -11.35 -14.57
C ALA A 70 -4.36 -11.30 -13.08
N PRO A 71 -3.65 -10.25 -12.61
CA PRO A 71 -3.49 -10.02 -11.17
C PRO A 71 -4.86 -9.76 -10.51
N ILE A 72 -5.01 -10.13 -9.25
CA ILE A 72 -6.26 -9.96 -8.48
C ILE A 72 -6.01 -8.94 -7.36
N ILE A 73 -6.77 -7.85 -7.36
CA ILE A 73 -6.78 -6.87 -6.29
C ILE A 73 -7.99 -7.16 -5.40
N ILE A 74 -7.76 -7.27 -4.09
CA ILE A 74 -8.81 -7.55 -3.11
C ILE A 74 -8.86 -6.41 -2.10
N GLU A 75 -10.05 -5.84 -1.90
CA GLU A 75 -10.30 -4.71 -1.00
C GLU A 75 -11.36 -5.07 0.04
N PHE A 76 -11.07 -4.81 1.32
CA PHE A 76 -11.98 -5.04 2.44
C PHE A 76 -12.50 -3.70 2.95
N GLN A 77 -13.75 -3.37 2.64
CA GLN A 77 -14.30 -2.05 2.97
C GLN A 77 -15.49 -2.16 3.91
N GLN A 78 -15.50 -1.32 4.95
CA GLN A 78 -16.69 -1.19 5.81
C GLN A 78 -17.85 -0.61 5.02
N VAL A 79 -17.59 0.45 4.26
CA VAL A 79 -18.58 1.15 3.44
C VAL A 79 -18.03 1.31 2.03
N VAL A 80 -18.81 0.89 1.04
CA VAL A 80 -18.47 1.04 -0.38
C VAL A 80 -19.32 2.17 -0.95
N ASP A 81 -18.66 3.27 -1.27
CA ASP A 81 -19.24 4.48 -1.84
C ASP A 81 -18.52 4.92 -3.12
N LYS A 82 -19.00 6.01 -3.74
CA LYS A 82 -18.40 6.56 -4.96
C LYS A 82 -16.94 6.99 -4.77
N LYS A 83 -16.56 7.46 -3.58
CA LYS A 83 -15.19 7.92 -3.31
C LYS A 83 -14.24 6.71 -3.28
N PHE A 84 -14.64 5.64 -2.60
CA PHE A 84 -13.90 4.38 -2.63
C PHE A 84 -13.82 3.83 -4.06
N MET A 85 -14.92 3.80 -4.81
CA MET A 85 -14.90 3.26 -6.17
C MET A 85 -13.89 3.98 -7.08
N LYS A 86 -13.81 5.32 -7.02
CA LYS A 86 -12.81 6.08 -7.76
C LYS A 86 -11.37 5.68 -7.39
N ARG A 87 -11.11 5.46 -6.10
CA ARG A 87 -9.81 5.01 -5.60
C ARG A 87 -9.48 3.59 -6.07
N ALA A 88 -10.46 2.68 -6.04
CA ALA A 88 -10.29 1.30 -6.51
C ALA A 88 -9.99 1.22 -8.02
N VAL A 89 -10.64 2.07 -8.83
CA VAL A 89 -10.27 2.23 -10.25
C VAL A 89 -8.82 2.68 -10.38
N GLY A 90 -8.38 3.64 -9.56
CA GLY A 90 -6.99 4.07 -9.50
C GLY A 90 -6.02 2.91 -9.22
N TYR A 91 -6.33 2.03 -8.28
CA TYR A 91 -5.53 0.83 -8.00
C TYR A 91 -5.42 -0.08 -9.22
N CYS A 92 -6.52 -0.28 -9.94
CA CYS A 92 -6.51 -1.13 -11.12
C CYS A 92 -5.64 -0.58 -12.25
N LEU A 93 -5.67 0.75 -12.45
CA LEU A 93 -4.78 1.42 -13.39
C LEU A 93 -3.30 1.32 -12.98
N GLN A 94 -2.99 1.34 -11.68
CA GLN A 94 -1.62 1.12 -11.19
C GLN A 94 -1.17 -0.34 -11.39
N ALA A 95 -2.05 -1.31 -11.15
CA ALA A 95 -1.76 -2.71 -11.44
C ALA A 95 -1.52 -2.93 -12.94
N TYR A 96 -2.33 -2.34 -13.82
CA TYR A 96 -2.10 -2.41 -15.26
C TYR A 96 -0.73 -1.82 -15.64
N LYS A 97 -0.36 -0.66 -15.10
CA LYS A 97 0.99 -0.09 -15.33
C LYS A 97 2.13 -1.00 -14.86
N ARG A 98 1.91 -1.80 -13.82
CA ARG A 98 2.92 -2.68 -13.23
C ARG A 98 3.03 -4.04 -13.94
N PHE A 99 1.89 -4.59 -14.37
CA PHE A 99 1.79 -5.96 -14.86
C PHE A 99 1.42 -6.07 -16.34
N GLU A 100 1.06 -4.95 -16.98
CA GLU A 100 0.63 -4.86 -18.39
C GLU A 100 -0.58 -5.74 -18.73
N ILE A 101 -1.36 -6.12 -17.70
CA ILE A 101 -2.58 -6.93 -17.80
C ILE A 101 -3.64 -6.27 -16.92
N GLU A 102 -4.87 -6.14 -17.43
CA GLU A 102 -5.98 -5.60 -16.67
C GLU A 102 -6.29 -6.52 -15.47
N PRO A 103 -6.37 -6.00 -14.24
CA PRO A 103 -6.57 -6.82 -13.05
C PRO A 103 -8.03 -7.26 -12.90
N ILE A 104 -8.25 -8.25 -12.04
CA ILE A 104 -9.57 -8.55 -11.47
C ILE A 104 -9.70 -7.81 -10.14
N LEU A 105 -10.74 -7.00 -9.98
CA LEU A 105 -11.03 -6.32 -8.73
C LEU A 105 -12.12 -7.05 -7.94
N LEU A 106 -11.81 -7.46 -6.71
CA LEU A 106 -12.76 -8.05 -5.76
C LEU A 106 -12.92 -7.14 -4.54
N VAL A 107 -14.12 -6.62 -4.31
CA VAL A 107 -14.43 -5.77 -3.15
C VAL A 107 -15.34 -6.52 -2.20
N ILE A 108 -14.91 -6.66 -0.95
CA ILE A 108 -15.70 -7.26 0.13
C ILE A 108 -16.26 -6.13 1.00
N CYS A 109 -17.56 -5.85 0.81
CA CYS A 109 -18.32 -4.85 1.52
C CYS A 109 -18.92 -5.43 2.81
N ILE A 110 -18.41 -4.95 3.94
CA ILE A 110 -18.67 -5.57 5.25
C ILE A 110 -19.93 -5.01 5.92
N LYS A 111 -20.18 -3.69 5.85
CA LYS A 111 -21.36 -3.06 6.45
C LYS A 111 -22.39 -2.62 5.42
N SER A 112 -22.05 -1.68 4.54
CA SER A 112 -23.05 -1.07 3.66
C SER A 112 -22.50 -0.65 2.30
N LEU A 113 -23.29 -0.95 1.28
CA LEU A 113 -23.08 -0.53 -0.10
C LEU A 113 -24.01 0.64 -0.42
N SER A 114 -23.46 1.73 -0.97
CA SER A 114 -24.28 2.90 -1.31
C SER A 114 -25.27 2.59 -2.43
N ILE A 115 -26.47 3.19 -2.39
CA ILE A 115 -27.54 2.95 -3.38
C ILE A 115 -27.07 3.29 -4.79
N THR A 116 -26.35 4.41 -4.93
CA THR A 116 -25.82 4.85 -6.23
C THR A 116 -24.82 3.86 -6.80
N THR A 117 -23.97 3.24 -5.96
CA THR A 117 -23.10 2.15 -6.40
C THR A 117 -23.91 0.91 -6.76
N ARG A 118 -24.92 0.55 -5.96
CA ARG A 118 -25.72 -0.67 -6.16
C ARG A 118 -26.52 -0.65 -7.47
N ASN A 119 -27.02 0.49 -7.92
CA ASN A 119 -27.87 0.57 -9.11
C ASN A 119 -27.17 0.17 -10.42
N GLY A 120 -25.84 0.19 -10.46
CA GLY A 120 -25.06 -0.25 -11.62
C GLY A 120 -24.55 -1.68 -11.53
N LEU A 121 -25.05 -2.47 -10.57
CA LEU A 121 -24.58 -3.81 -10.29
C LEU A 121 -25.59 -4.88 -10.70
N GLU A 122 -25.08 -5.95 -11.29
CA GLU A 122 -25.84 -7.13 -11.68
C GLU A 122 -25.50 -8.29 -10.74
N ILE A 123 -26.51 -9.07 -10.37
CA ILE A 123 -26.31 -10.25 -9.51
C ILE A 123 -25.63 -11.35 -10.33
N CYS A 124 -24.58 -11.97 -9.77
CA CYS A 124 -24.00 -13.17 -10.36
C CYS A 124 -24.83 -14.41 -9.99
N ASP A 125 -25.15 -15.26 -10.95
CA ASP A 125 -25.90 -16.50 -10.70
C ASP A 125 -25.04 -17.55 -9.97
N ASN A 126 -23.75 -17.61 -10.28
CA ASN A 126 -22.85 -18.69 -9.84
C ASN A 126 -21.94 -18.31 -8.66
N LEU A 127 -21.87 -17.03 -8.32
CA LEU A 127 -20.99 -16.50 -7.27
C LEU A 127 -21.78 -15.60 -6.31
N PRO A 128 -21.45 -15.61 -5.01
CA PRO A 128 -22.11 -14.79 -3.99
C PRO A 128 -21.69 -13.32 -4.06
N CYS A 129 -21.74 -12.72 -5.23
CA CYS A 129 -21.31 -11.36 -5.52
C CYS A 129 -22.21 -10.70 -6.57
N TYR A 130 -22.03 -9.38 -6.69
CA TYR A 130 -22.44 -8.62 -7.85
C TYR A 130 -21.28 -8.43 -8.81
N ALA A 131 -21.59 -8.26 -10.10
CA ALA A 131 -20.68 -7.80 -11.13
C ALA A 131 -21.11 -6.43 -11.67
N ALA A 132 -20.17 -5.69 -12.26
CA ALA A 132 -20.45 -4.46 -13.00
C ALA A 132 -19.54 -4.38 -14.22
N SER A 133 -19.91 -3.53 -15.20
CA SER A 133 -18.98 -3.15 -16.27
C SER A 133 -17.75 -2.46 -15.67
N CYS A 134 -16.59 -2.86 -16.16
CA CYS A 134 -15.30 -2.34 -15.74
C CYS A 134 -14.39 -2.04 -16.95
N ASP A 135 -15.01 -1.74 -18.08
CA ASP A 135 -14.33 -1.50 -19.34
C ASP A 135 -13.21 -0.47 -19.16
N TYR A 136 -12.04 -0.76 -19.73
CA TYR A 136 -10.84 0.09 -19.77
C TYR A 136 -10.06 0.22 -18.45
N TRP A 137 -10.48 -0.43 -17.37
CA TRP A 137 -9.73 -0.35 -16.11
C TRP A 137 -9.57 -1.67 -15.36
N ALA A 138 -10.35 -2.72 -15.67
CA ALA A 138 -10.19 -4.06 -15.10
C ALA A 138 -10.75 -5.14 -16.05
N ASP A 139 -10.22 -6.36 -15.96
CA ASP A 139 -10.73 -7.55 -16.67
C ASP A 139 -12.13 -7.90 -16.17
N ARG A 140 -12.28 -7.94 -14.84
CA ARG A 140 -13.54 -8.22 -14.15
C ARG A 140 -13.62 -7.46 -12.84
N PHE A 141 -14.84 -7.10 -12.46
CA PHE A 141 -15.11 -6.41 -11.21
C PHE A 141 -16.25 -7.07 -10.44
N TYR A 142 -15.98 -7.40 -9.18
CA TYR A 142 -16.91 -8.04 -8.27
C TYR A 142 -17.07 -7.27 -6.96
N ILE A 143 -18.32 -7.16 -6.48
CA ILE A 143 -18.62 -6.66 -5.12
C ILE A 143 -19.40 -7.72 -4.35
N ILE A 144 -18.93 -8.09 -3.17
CA ILE A 144 -19.64 -8.94 -2.23
C ILE A 144 -20.23 -8.06 -1.13
N ASP A 145 -21.52 -8.22 -0.85
CA ASP A 145 -22.16 -7.70 0.35
C ASP A 145 -23.09 -8.73 1.02
N LYS A 146 -23.62 -8.42 2.20
CA LYS A 146 -24.54 -9.31 2.92
C LYS A 146 -25.77 -9.73 2.11
N SER A 147 -26.27 -8.91 1.19
CA SER A 147 -27.41 -9.27 0.33
C SER A 147 -27.03 -10.25 -0.76
N SER A 148 -25.90 -10.06 -1.44
CA SER A 148 -25.43 -10.96 -2.51
C SER A 148 -25.22 -12.41 -2.03
N ILE A 149 -24.87 -12.59 -0.76
CA ILE A 149 -24.60 -13.93 -0.19
C ILE A 149 -25.93 -14.67 0.12
N LYS A 150 -27.03 -13.97 0.45
CA LYS A 150 -28.28 -14.58 0.95
C LYS A 150 -28.87 -15.63 0.01
N GLN A 151 -28.77 -15.41 -1.31
CA GLN A 151 -29.32 -16.32 -2.31
C GLN A 151 -28.59 -17.67 -2.34
N HIS A 152 -27.29 -17.69 -1.99
CA HIS A 152 -26.45 -18.88 -1.94
C HIS A 152 -26.45 -19.59 -0.58
N ILE A 153 -27.02 -18.96 0.45
CA ILE A 153 -27.20 -19.57 1.78
C ILE A 153 -28.54 -20.32 1.86
N SER A 154 -29.53 -19.90 1.06
CA SER A 154 -30.93 -20.33 1.16
C SER A 154 -31.35 -21.39 0.13
N SER A 155 -30.47 -21.72 -0.83
CA SER A 155 -30.77 -22.64 -1.91
C SER A 155 -31.05 -24.05 -1.36
N LYS A 156 -32.23 -24.57 -1.70
CA LYS A 156 -32.80 -25.86 -1.28
C LYS A 156 -32.09 -27.09 -1.89
N SER A 157 -30.76 -27.09 -2.03
CA SER A 157 -29.98 -28.33 -2.18
C SER A 157 -29.80 -28.91 -0.78
N GLY A 158 -30.86 -29.59 -0.31
CA GLY A 158 -30.94 -30.20 1.00
C GLY A 158 -29.84 -31.22 1.25
N LEU A 159 -28.84 -30.80 2.02
CA LEU A 159 -28.31 -31.53 3.18
C LEU A 159 -27.48 -30.49 3.95
N GLY A 160 -27.87 -30.20 5.18
CA GLY A 160 -27.20 -29.19 6.00
C GLY A 160 -25.74 -29.56 6.24
N SER A 161 -24.81 -28.82 5.62
CA SER A 161 -23.39 -28.66 6.01
C SER A 161 -22.56 -28.02 4.90
N ASN A 162 -22.91 -28.24 3.62
CA ASN A 162 -22.00 -27.95 2.50
C ASN A 162 -22.26 -26.59 1.84
N LEU A 163 -21.94 -25.52 2.57
CA LEU A 163 -21.72 -24.22 1.95
C LEU A 163 -20.47 -24.33 1.06
N ASN A 164 -20.52 -23.84 -0.19
CA ASN A 164 -19.32 -23.82 -1.01
C ASN A 164 -18.22 -22.98 -0.32
N PRO A 165 -16.93 -23.30 -0.50
CA PRO A 165 -15.87 -22.66 0.29
C PRO A 165 -15.80 -21.13 0.13
N PHE A 166 -16.09 -20.62 -1.06
CA PHE A 166 -16.06 -19.18 -1.33
C PHE A 166 -17.22 -18.43 -0.67
N THR A 167 -18.43 -19.00 -0.69
CA THR A 167 -19.58 -18.48 0.04
C THR A 167 -19.36 -18.55 1.55
N ALA A 168 -18.69 -19.59 2.05
CA ALA A 168 -18.29 -19.67 3.46
C ALA A 168 -17.31 -18.55 3.83
N TYR A 169 -16.29 -18.31 3.01
CA TYR A 169 -15.36 -17.20 3.18
C TYR A 169 -16.06 -15.83 3.17
N CYS A 170 -16.95 -15.58 2.20
CA CYS A 170 -17.73 -14.35 2.13
C CYS A 170 -18.63 -14.15 3.36
N LEU A 171 -19.30 -15.23 3.80
CA LEU A 171 -20.17 -15.20 4.97
C LEU A 171 -19.37 -14.95 6.25
N PHE A 172 -18.23 -15.61 6.41
CA PHE A 172 -17.33 -15.44 7.54
C PHE A 172 -16.92 -13.96 7.72
N LEU A 173 -16.49 -13.31 6.64
CA LEU A 173 -16.04 -11.91 6.68
C LEU A 173 -17.19 -10.93 6.94
N THR A 174 -18.34 -11.14 6.30
CA THR A 174 -19.48 -10.21 6.40
C THR A 174 -20.32 -10.40 7.66
N ALA A 175 -20.44 -11.63 8.19
CA ALA A 175 -21.16 -11.89 9.43
C ALA A 175 -20.47 -11.29 10.66
N GLN A 176 -19.13 -11.18 10.63
CA GLN A 176 -18.29 -10.65 11.71
C GLN A 176 -18.48 -11.35 13.08
N SER A 177 -18.96 -12.59 13.10
CA SER A 177 -19.07 -13.39 14.33
C SER A 177 -17.67 -13.69 14.88
N THR A 178 -17.42 -13.34 16.14
CA THR A 178 -16.10 -13.48 16.82
C THR A 178 -15.79 -14.91 17.27
N SER A 179 -16.74 -15.83 17.12
CA SER A 179 -16.56 -17.24 17.46
C SER A 179 -17.38 -18.10 16.51
N ILE A 180 -16.89 -19.31 16.25
CA ILE A 180 -17.59 -20.34 15.48
C ILE A 180 -18.89 -20.76 16.16
N GLU A 181 -18.96 -20.73 17.49
CA GLU A 181 -20.20 -21.06 18.24
C GLU A 181 -21.31 -20.05 17.99
N LEU A 182 -20.94 -18.81 17.65
CA LEU A 182 -21.86 -17.74 17.27
C LEU A 182 -22.16 -17.73 15.76
N SER A 183 -21.58 -18.67 15.00
CA SER A 183 -21.83 -18.82 13.57
C SER A 183 -23.03 -19.71 13.32
N SER A 184 -23.89 -19.30 12.38
CA SER A 184 -25.02 -20.11 11.92
C SER A 184 -24.60 -21.37 11.15
N ARG A 185 -23.30 -21.55 10.88
CA ARG A 185 -22.74 -22.64 10.06
C ARG A 185 -21.54 -23.32 10.74
N LYS A 186 -21.61 -23.56 12.05
CA LYS A 186 -20.50 -24.13 12.85
C LYS A 186 -20.01 -25.51 12.42
N GLU A 187 -20.85 -26.30 11.77
CA GLU A 187 -20.52 -27.66 11.27
C GLU A 187 -19.84 -27.64 9.89
N ASN A 188 -19.70 -26.48 9.26
CA ASN A 188 -19.04 -26.37 7.96
C ASN A 188 -17.51 -26.38 8.14
N THR A 189 -16.85 -27.33 7.48
CA THR A 189 -15.39 -27.53 7.56
C THR A 189 -14.59 -26.32 7.08
N THR A 190 -15.07 -25.59 6.07
CA THR A 190 -14.43 -24.34 5.64
C THR A 190 -14.58 -23.24 6.69
N MET A 191 -15.75 -23.10 7.33
CA MET A 191 -15.93 -22.15 8.43
C MET A 191 -14.99 -22.48 9.59
N GLU A 192 -14.88 -23.75 9.99
CA GLU A 192 -13.95 -24.19 11.03
C GLU A 192 -12.50 -23.83 10.69
N MET A 193 -12.08 -24.15 9.46
CA MET A 193 -10.75 -23.81 8.95
C MET A 193 -10.51 -22.29 9.01
N LEU A 194 -11.46 -21.47 8.55
CA LEU A 194 -11.33 -20.01 8.55
C LEU A 194 -11.20 -19.43 9.96
N TYR A 195 -11.96 -19.94 10.92
CA TYR A 195 -11.84 -19.53 12.32
C TYR A 195 -10.48 -19.90 12.91
N ARG A 196 -9.97 -21.11 12.63
CA ARG A 196 -8.64 -21.54 13.05
C ARG A 196 -7.53 -20.67 12.44
N LEU A 197 -7.55 -20.48 11.13
CA LEU A 197 -6.57 -19.62 10.44
C LEU A 197 -6.61 -18.18 10.95
N SER A 198 -7.79 -17.69 11.34
CA SER A 198 -7.93 -16.35 11.92
C SER A 198 -7.34 -16.24 13.32
N GLN A 199 -7.39 -17.32 14.13
CA GLN A 199 -6.69 -17.38 15.41
C GLN A 199 -5.18 -17.32 15.20
N ASP A 200 -4.67 -18.13 14.27
CA ASP A 200 -3.24 -18.15 13.96
C ASP A 200 -2.78 -16.79 13.41
N ALA A 201 -3.56 -16.17 12.53
CA ALA A 201 -3.30 -14.83 12.01
C ALA A 201 -3.31 -13.78 13.13
N TYR A 202 -4.25 -13.86 14.06
CA TYR A 202 -4.32 -12.94 15.18
C TYR A 202 -3.14 -13.09 16.14
N ALA A 203 -2.72 -14.32 16.45
CA ALA A 203 -1.55 -14.59 17.26
C ALA A 203 -0.29 -13.98 16.63
N ARG A 204 -0.09 -14.17 15.31
CA ARG A 204 1.04 -13.56 14.58
C ARG A 204 1.02 -12.03 14.63
N ILE A 205 -0.17 -11.41 14.54
CA ILE A 205 -0.32 -9.96 14.68
C ILE A 205 0.10 -9.50 16.08
N ILE A 206 -0.36 -10.17 17.14
CA ILE A 206 0.00 -9.83 18.52
C ILE A 206 1.50 -9.98 18.73
N ASP A 207 2.10 -11.07 18.26
CA ASP A 207 3.53 -11.31 18.41
C ASP A 207 4.35 -10.20 17.75
N LYS A 208 3.97 -9.81 16.52
CA LYS A 208 4.60 -8.69 15.81
C LYS A 208 4.45 -7.38 16.56
N ASP A 209 3.23 -7.03 16.98
CA ASP A 209 2.96 -5.79 17.71
C ASP A 209 3.74 -5.78 19.05
N THR A 210 3.91 -6.93 19.70
CA THR A 210 4.69 -7.07 20.94
C THR A 210 6.17 -6.79 20.71
N VAL A 211 6.76 -7.36 19.65
CA VAL A 211 8.16 -7.10 19.28
C VAL A 211 8.37 -5.61 18.98
N GLU A 212 7.49 -4.99 18.18
CA GLU A 212 7.58 -3.56 17.87
C GLU A 212 7.45 -2.69 19.12
N LEU A 213 6.55 -3.04 20.05
CA LEU A 213 6.41 -2.34 21.33
C LEU A 213 7.64 -2.49 22.22
N ASP A 214 8.28 -3.66 22.25
CA ASP A 214 9.50 -3.88 23.02
C ASP A 214 10.70 -3.13 22.43
N GLU A 215 10.79 -3.01 21.11
CA GLU A 215 11.77 -2.14 20.45
C GLU A 215 11.56 -0.67 20.83
N LEU A 216 10.32 -0.19 20.82
CA LEU A 216 9.98 1.18 21.24
C LEU A 216 10.29 1.42 22.74
N ARG A 217 9.99 0.44 23.59
CA ARG A 217 10.34 0.49 25.02
C ARG A 217 11.85 0.57 25.22
N ASN A 218 12.62 -0.27 24.52
CA ASN A 218 14.08 -0.25 24.58
C ASN A 218 14.65 1.10 24.13
N LEU A 219 14.12 1.68 23.05
CA LEU A 219 14.50 3.02 22.61
C LEU A 219 14.17 4.07 23.68
N ASN A 220 12.98 4.02 24.27
CA ASN A 220 12.58 4.94 25.32
C ASN A 220 13.47 4.81 26.56
N ASP A 221 13.82 3.59 26.97
CA ASP A 221 14.73 3.34 28.10
C ASP A 221 16.13 3.90 27.85
N ILE A 222 16.64 3.77 26.62
CA ILE A 222 17.90 4.38 26.21
C ILE A 222 17.82 5.91 26.37
N TYR A 223 16.75 6.53 25.88
CA TYR A 223 16.56 7.98 26.02
C TYR A 223 16.40 8.40 27.49
N CYS A 224 15.61 7.68 28.29
CA CYS A 224 15.47 7.94 29.72
C CYS A 224 16.81 7.86 30.46
N LYS A 225 17.65 6.84 30.17
CA LYS A 225 19.00 6.72 30.74
C LYS A 225 19.89 7.89 30.33
N GLN A 226 19.83 8.31 29.06
CA GLN A 226 20.59 9.47 28.57
C GLN A 226 20.17 10.76 29.26
N TYR A 227 18.87 11.03 29.40
CA TYR A 227 18.36 12.23 30.08
C TYR A 227 18.70 12.25 31.58
N LYS A 228 18.55 11.12 32.28
CA LYS A 228 18.96 11.00 33.69
C LYS A 228 20.45 11.31 33.87
N LYS A 229 21.30 10.85 32.95
CA LYS A 229 22.74 11.13 33.00
C LYS A 229 23.05 12.61 32.74
N VAL A 230 22.36 13.27 31.81
CA VAL A 230 22.50 14.73 31.61
C VAL A 230 22.07 15.50 32.86
N LEU A 231 20.94 15.13 33.47
CA LEU A 231 20.48 15.76 34.72
C LEU A 231 21.49 15.59 35.86
N ALA A 232 22.04 14.38 36.03
CA ALA A 232 23.08 14.13 37.03
C ALA A 232 24.34 14.97 36.79
N MET A 233 24.77 15.09 35.52
CA MET A 233 25.91 15.94 35.15
C MET A 233 25.65 17.43 35.40
N LEU A 234 24.41 17.90 35.26
CA LEU A 234 24.02 19.29 35.55
C LEU A 234 23.99 19.60 37.05
N GLN A 235 23.83 18.59 37.89
CA GLN A 235 23.86 18.72 39.36
C GLN A 235 25.28 18.63 39.94
N ASP A 236 26.26 18.24 39.13
CA ASP A 236 27.66 18.15 39.53
C ASP A 236 28.39 19.45 39.16
N ASP A 237 28.54 20.34 40.14
CA ASP A 237 29.21 21.64 40.00
C ASP A 237 30.70 21.53 39.63
N SER A 238 31.31 20.33 39.74
CA SER A 238 32.70 20.10 39.35
C SER A 238 32.88 19.91 37.83
N LEU A 239 31.80 19.62 37.10
CA LEU A 239 31.86 19.36 35.67
C LEU A 239 31.77 20.66 34.85
N PRO A 240 32.68 20.87 33.88
CA PRO A 240 32.59 22.01 32.99
C PRO A 240 31.36 21.86 32.07
N ARG A 241 30.59 22.95 31.90
CA ARG A 241 29.40 22.98 31.03
C ARG A 241 29.67 22.52 29.60
N SER A 242 30.90 22.62 29.11
CA SER A 242 31.33 22.11 27.80
C SER A 242 31.25 20.58 27.70
N ALA A 243 31.58 19.84 28.77
CA ALA A 243 31.48 18.38 28.80
C ALA A 243 30.02 17.90 28.80
N ILE A 244 29.15 18.62 29.52
CA ILE A 244 27.70 18.36 29.51
C ILE A 244 27.12 18.59 28.11
N LYS A 245 27.51 19.70 27.46
CA LYS A 245 27.08 20.04 26.11
C LYS A 245 27.60 19.03 25.07
N ASP A 246 28.83 18.55 25.21
CA ASP A 246 29.39 17.53 24.32
C ASP A 246 28.66 16.18 24.47
N TYR A 247 28.39 15.74 25.70
CA TYR A 247 27.61 14.54 25.95
C TYR A 247 26.17 14.65 25.41
N ALA A 248 25.49 15.76 25.68
CA ALA A 248 24.15 16.03 25.15
C ALA A 248 24.14 16.06 23.61
N SER A 249 25.15 16.68 23.00
CA SER A 249 25.30 16.73 21.53
C SER A 249 25.58 15.36 20.91
N LYS A 250 26.33 14.49 21.60
CA LYS A 250 26.56 13.09 21.19
C LYS A 250 25.29 12.25 21.33
N SER A 251 24.47 12.46 22.36
CA SER A 251 23.14 11.82 22.43
C SER A 251 22.17 12.31 21.34
N LEU A 252 22.37 13.53 20.83
CA LEU A 252 21.65 14.06 19.66
C LEU A 252 22.12 13.45 18.32
N TYR A 253 23.22 12.67 18.28
CA TYR A 253 23.61 11.89 17.09
C TYR A 253 22.51 10.89 16.66
N SER A 254 21.64 10.50 17.59
CA SER A 254 20.39 9.78 17.33
C SER A 254 19.45 10.52 16.35
N ILE A 255 19.51 11.85 16.29
CA ILE A 255 18.79 12.69 15.31
C ILE A 255 19.35 12.52 13.90
N GLN A 256 20.65 12.25 13.74
CA GLN A 256 21.22 11.98 12.41
C GLN A 256 20.80 10.61 11.87
N LYS A 257 20.66 9.61 12.76
CA LYS A 257 20.01 8.33 12.41
C LYS A 257 18.52 8.51 12.15
N LYS A 258 17.82 9.33 12.95
CA LYS A 258 16.43 9.73 12.66
C LYS A 258 16.30 10.34 11.27
N ARG A 259 17.18 11.27 10.88
CA ARG A 259 17.19 11.83 9.51
C ARG A 259 17.38 10.79 8.41
N LYS A 260 18.10 9.69 8.69
CA LYS A 260 18.28 8.59 7.75
C LYS A 260 17.02 7.71 7.65
N PHE A 261 16.32 7.49 8.75
CA PHE A 261 15.01 6.81 8.76
C PHE A 261 13.89 7.70 8.19
N ASP A 262 13.88 8.99 8.53
CA ASP A 262 12.99 9.99 7.96
C ASP A 262 13.26 10.08 6.45
N GLN A 263 14.50 10.11 5.96
CA GLN A 263 14.79 10.07 4.52
C GLN A 263 14.27 8.80 3.81
N LEU A 264 14.18 7.67 4.51
CA LEU A 264 13.56 6.44 4.00
C LEU A 264 12.02 6.47 4.10
N ALA A 265 11.46 7.28 5.01
CA ALA A 265 10.03 7.47 5.21
C ALA A 265 9.45 8.69 4.45
N THR A 266 10.32 9.55 3.90
CA THR A 266 9.97 10.79 3.17
C THR A 266 10.31 10.69 1.68
N ASP A 267 10.34 9.49 1.11
CA ASP A 267 10.02 9.41 -0.32
C ASP A 267 8.59 9.97 -0.45
N PRO A 268 8.37 11.04 -1.21
CA PRO A 268 7.14 11.81 -1.11
C PRO A 268 5.95 10.94 -1.49
N LEU A 269 4.99 10.82 -0.57
CA LEU A 269 3.61 10.54 -0.94
C LEU A 269 3.19 11.59 -1.99
N PRO A 270 2.81 11.23 -3.22
CA PRO A 270 2.22 12.18 -4.14
C PRO A 270 0.85 12.55 -3.60
N GLU A 271 0.76 13.72 -2.96
CA GLU A 271 -0.52 14.38 -2.73
C GLU A 271 -1.08 14.88 -4.08
N ASP A 272 -2.35 14.55 -4.28
CA ASP A 272 -3.10 14.47 -5.53
C ASP A 272 -3.49 15.85 -6.14
N GLN A 273 -2.54 16.78 -6.28
CA GLN A 273 -2.81 18.14 -6.80
C GLN A 273 -1.90 18.63 -7.94
N ASN A 274 -1.08 17.77 -8.56
CA ASN A 274 0.07 18.27 -9.36
C ASN A 274 -0.04 18.19 -10.90
N MET A 275 -1.18 17.84 -11.51
CA MET A 275 -1.24 17.76 -12.98
C MET A 275 -1.04 19.11 -13.69
N GLU A 276 -1.46 20.24 -13.12
CA GLU A 276 -1.23 21.56 -13.74
C GLU A 276 0.19 22.09 -13.48
N LYS A 277 0.80 21.73 -12.35
CA LYS A 277 2.18 22.14 -12.01
C LYS A 277 3.25 21.35 -12.75
N ASP A 278 2.99 20.08 -13.07
CA ASP A 278 3.97 19.24 -13.76
C ASP A 278 4.18 19.70 -15.22
N VAL A 279 3.14 20.23 -15.88
CA VAL A 279 3.24 20.84 -17.22
C VAL A 279 4.02 22.16 -17.17
N GLU A 280 3.73 23.05 -16.21
CA GLU A 280 4.51 24.28 -16.02
C GLU A 280 5.98 24.01 -15.62
N LEU A 281 6.24 22.96 -14.84
CA LEU A 281 7.61 22.56 -14.48
C LEU A 281 8.39 21.97 -15.65
N GLU A 282 7.75 21.20 -16.52
CA GLU A 282 8.38 20.67 -17.75
C GLU A 282 8.69 21.80 -18.73
N GLU A 283 7.75 22.71 -19.00
CA GLU A 283 7.98 23.88 -19.86
C GLU A 283 9.11 24.78 -19.32
N ALA A 284 9.14 25.00 -17.99
CA ALA A 284 10.19 25.78 -17.35
C ALA A 284 11.56 25.07 -17.37
N LEU A 285 11.59 23.73 -17.38
CA LEU A 285 12.82 22.94 -17.48
C LEU A 285 13.37 22.97 -18.91
N ASP A 286 12.49 22.90 -19.91
CA ASP A 286 12.87 22.96 -21.33
C ASP A 286 13.46 24.33 -21.70
N GLU A 287 12.85 25.44 -21.24
CA GLU A 287 13.40 26.78 -21.47
C GLU A 287 14.80 26.94 -20.84
N GLN A 288 15.01 26.35 -19.66
CA GLN A 288 16.32 26.36 -18.99
C GLN A 288 17.37 25.53 -19.74
N MET A 289 16.97 24.39 -20.30
CA MET A 289 17.86 23.54 -21.10
C MET A 289 18.23 24.21 -22.43
N ASP A 290 17.28 24.85 -23.08
CA ASP A 290 17.50 25.57 -24.33
C ASP A 290 18.36 26.82 -24.15
N PHE A 291 18.21 27.53 -23.03
CA PHE A 291 19.14 28.60 -22.67
C PHE A 291 20.59 28.12 -22.64
N VAL A 292 20.87 26.95 -22.03
CA VAL A 292 22.24 26.45 -21.94
C VAL A 292 22.76 25.96 -23.28
N LYS A 293 21.92 25.31 -24.11
CA LYS A 293 22.29 24.92 -25.48
C LYS A 293 22.66 26.15 -26.31
N ASN A 294 21.85 27.21 -26.25
CA ASN A 294 22.07 28.45 -26.98
C ASN A 294 23.32 29.19 -26.48
N PHE A 295 23.53 29.24 -25.16
CA PHE A 295 24.74 29.83 -24.58
C PHE A 295 26.00 29.10 -25.03
N LYS A 296 25.96 27.76 -25.09
CA LYS A 296 27.07 26.94 -25.58
C LYS A 296 27.32 27.17 -27.07
N LYS A 297 26.28 27.23 -27.89
CA LYS A 297 26.36 27.44 -29.34
C LYS A 297 26.95 28.82 -29.68
N ALA A 298 26.45 29.89 -29.06
CA ALA A 298 26.91 31.26 -29.28
C ALA A 298 28.39 31.48 -28.93
N ARG A 299 28.94 30.70 -27.98
CA ARG A 299 30.38 30.73 -27.67
C ARG A 299 31.20 29.90 -28.63
N ALA A 300 30.69 28.73 -29.03
CA ALA A 300 31.33 27.88 -30.03
C ALA A 300 31.48 28.60 -31.39
N GLU A 301 30.47 29.36 -31.81
CA GLU A 301 30.51 30.21 -33.02
C GLU A 301 31.59 31.31 -32.96
N LYS A 302 31.97 31.73 -31.75
CA LYS A 302 33.06 32.68 -31.51
C LYS A 302 34.42 32.00 -31.28
N GLY A 303 34.50 30.67 -31.42
CA GLY A 303 35.70 29.89 -31.13
C GLY A 303 36.04 29.79 -29.63
N ILE A 304 35.13 30.16 -28.73
CA ILE A 304 35.37 30.24 -27.30
C ILE A 304 34.80 28.99 -26.61
N LYS A 305 35.62 28.36 -25.75
CA LYS A 305 35.18 27.22 -24.93
C LYS A 305 34.06 27.61 -23.95
N MET A 306 33.26 26.62 -23.58
CA MET A 306 32.14 26.77 -22.65
C MET A 306 32.63 27.20 -21.26
N ASP A 307 32.10 28.30 -20.74
CA ASP A 307 32.34 28.76 -19.38
C ASP A 307 31.09 28.50 -18.51
N TRP A 308 31.16 27.44 -17.73
CA TRP A 308 30.08 26.99 -16.85
C TRP A 308 29.83 27.94 -15.67
N ARG A 309 30.84 28.71 -15.24
CA ARG A 309 30.67 29.70 -14.17
C ARG A 309 29.91 30.91 -14.68
N LEU A 310 30.23 31.36 -15.89
CA LEU A 310 29.54 32.47 -16.54
C LEU A 310 28.10 32.09 -16.91
N CYS A 311 27.89 30.90 -17.47
CA CYS A 311 26.56 30.36 -17.76
C CYS A 311 25.68 30.29 -16.51
N LEU A 312 26.22 29.80 -15.39
CA LEU A 312 25.52 29.79 -14.10
C LEU A 312 25.20 31.21 -13.60
N LYS A 313 26.11 32.16 -13.76
CA LYS A 313 25.90 33.56 -13.33
C LYS A 313 24.75 34.21 -14.10
N GLU A 314 24.64 33.95 -15.41
CA GLU A 314 23.55 34.49 -16.23
C GLU A 314 22.23 33.76 -15.99
N GLY A 315 22.25 32.42 -15.87
CA GLY A 315 21.05 31.66 -15.54
C GLY A 315 20.52 31.95 -14.13
N LYS A 316 21.37 32.35 -13.17
CA LYS A 316 20.93 32.87 -11.86
C LYS A 316 20.10 34.15 -11.97
N LYS A 317 20.47 35.03 -12.89
CA LYS A 317 19.74 36.29 -13.12
C LYS A 317 18.41 36.04 -13.85
N ARG A 318 18.40 35.10 -14.78
CA ARG A 318 17.24 34.84 -15.65
C ARG A 318 16.22 33.86 -15.03
N PHE A 319 16.68 32.81 -14.35
CA PHE A 319 15.85 31.70 -13.87
C PHE A 319 15.96 31.44 -12.35
N GLY A 320 16.71 32.26 -11.61
CA GLY A 320 16.85 32.09 -10.15
C GLY A 320 17.58 30.80 -9.72
N TRP A 321 18.44 30.24 -10.57
CA TRP A 321 19.11 28.96 -10.33
C TRP A 321 19.83 28.84 -8.97
N LYS A 322 19.57 27.75 -8.25
CA LYS A 322 20.17 27.49 -6.93
C LYS A 322 21.44 26.62 -6.97
N TYR A 323 22.02 26.36 -8.14
CA TYR A 323 23.23 25.54 -8.24
C TYR A 323 24.41 26.17 -7.48
N ARG A 324 25.14 25.31 -6.74
CA ARG A 324 26.28 25.71 -5.90
C ARG A 324 27.51 26.07 -6.72
N SER A 325 27.71 25.46 -7.89
CA SER A 325 28.86 25.71 -8.77
C SER A 325 28.51 25.47 -10.24
N GLY A 326 29.33 26.03 -11.15
CA GLY A 326 29.19 25.76 -12.59
C GLY A 326 29.34 24.28 -12.93
N GLU A 327 30.11 23.54 -12.14
CA GLU A 327 30.27 22.10 -12.30
C GLU A 327 28.99 21.33 -11.92
N SER A 328 28.26 21.80 -10.90
CA SER A 328 26.94 21.24 -10.54
C SER A 328 25.92 21.43 -11.66
N LEU A 329 25.94 22.59 -12.32
CA LEU A 329 25.10 22.86 -13.51
C LEU A 329 25.48 21.94 -14.68
N ARG A 330 26.78 21.77 -14.93
CA ARG A 330 27.29 20.88 -15.98
C ARG A 330 26.77 19.45 -15.80
N VAL A 331 26.94 18.89 -14.59
CA VAL A 331 26.51 17.52 -14.26
C VAL A 331 25.00 17.34 -14.42
N HIS A 332 24.21 18.33 -14.00
CA HIS A 332 22.74 18.29 -14.14
C HIS A 332 22.30 18.18 -15.60
N ILE A 333 22.94 18.95 -16.48
CA ILE A 333 22.62 18.96 -17.92
C ILE A 333 23.02 17.66 -18.59
N PHE A 334 24.17 17.08 -18.22
CA PHE A 334 24.57 15.78 -18.76
C PHE A 334 23.65 14.66 -18.29
N LYS A 335 23.16 14.69 -17.04
CA LYS A 335 22.18 13.71 -16.54
C LYS A 335 20.83 13.79 -17.26
N ASN A 336 20.38 14.98 -17.64
CA ASN A 336 19.12 15.16 -18.36
C ASN A 336 19.25 14.94 -19.88
N LYS A 337 20.47 14.78 -20.40
CA LYS A 337 20.71 14.47 -21.82
C LYS A 337 20.39 13.01 -22.16
N ASP A 338 20.34 12.14 -21.16
CA ASP A 338 20.10 10.71 -21.28
C ASP A 338 18.66 10.29 -20.94
N ARG A 339 17.73 11.25 -20.72
CA ARG A 339 16.29 10.94 -20.72
C ARG A 339 15.83 10.75 -22.17
N PRO A 340 15.32 9.57 -22.56
CA PRO A 340 14.64 9.45 -23.84
C PRO A 340 13.42 10.37 -23.85
N SER A 341 13.21 11.04 -24.99
CA SER A 341 12.02 11.85 -25.21
C SER A 341 10.78 10.94 -25.05
N PRO A 342 9.70 11.35 -24.37
CA PRO A 342 8.47 10.55 -24.26
C PRO A 342 7.72 10.40 -25.59
N LEU A 343 8.27 10.93 -26.68
CA LEU A 343 7.75 10.88 -28.04
C LEU A 343 8.86 10.42 -28.99
N SER A 344 9.10 9.11 -29.01
CA SER A 344 9.72 8.39 -30.13
C SER A 344 9.35 6.92 -30.06
#